data_AF-A0A7J5AT16-F1
#
_entry.id   AF-A0A7J5AT16-F1
#
_cell.length_a   1.000
_cell.length_b   1.000
_cell.length_c   1.000
_cell.angle_alpha   90.00
_cell.angle_beta   90.00
_cell.angle_gamma   90.00
#
_symmetry.space_group_name_H-M   'P 1'
#
loop_
_entity.id
_entity.type
_entity.pdbx_description
1 polymer ?
#
loop_
_entity_poly.entity_id
_entity_poly.type
_entity_poly.pdbx_seq_one_letter_code
_entity_poly.pdbx_strand_id
1 'polypeptide(L)'
;MKPIQIILAIIFSLLLGVSNVVGQNSIEKLNLSKEQKQLLKTQKELIKKNREAFKATLTPSQKAILRNQALTKQERQQALKRSLTSSQKKLVAQNTKSVKQVKAKFRNTLTKSQKAQLKTRFKNKDSKKRVKKNIRNRMQNRRRR
;
A
#
# COMPACT_ATOMS: atom_id res chain seq x y z
N MET A 1 -13.61 -16.72 0.28
CA MET A 1 -13.72 -15.37 0.91
C MET A 1 -12.37 -14.67 1.17
N LYS A 2 -11.36 -15.37 1.72
CA LYS A 2 -10.01 -14.81 2.01
C LYS A 2 -9.29 -14.12 0.83
N PRO A 3 -9.31 -14.62 -0.43
CA PRO A 3 -8.56 -13.97 -1.52
C PRO A 3 -9.15 -12.60 -1.90
N ILE A 4 -10.48 -12.43 -1.81
CA ILE A 4 -11.15 -11.16 -2.12
C ILE A 4 -10.78 -10.10 -1.09
N GLN A 5 -10.69 -10.47 0.20
CA GLN A 5 -10.27 -9.53 1.24
C GLN A 5 -8.83 -9.07 1.05
N ILE A 6 -7.94 -9.96 0.60
CA ILE A 6 -6.57 -9.62 0.26
C ILE A 6 -6.55 -8.66 -0.95
N ILE A 7 -7.27 -8.97 -2.03
CA ILE A 7 -7.36 -8.11 -3.22
C ILE A 7 -7.89 -6.72 -2.86
N LEU A 8 -8.97 -6.65 -2.07
CA LEU A 8 -9.56 -5.40 -1.60
C LEU A 8 -8.59 -4.62 -0.71
N ALA A 9 -7.91 -5.27 0.24
CA ALA A 9 -6.93 -4.59 1.10
C ALA A 9 -5.79 -3.98 0.27
N ILE A 10 -5.34 -4.70 -0.75
CA ILE A 10 -4.28 -4.21 -1.63
C ILE A 10 -4.79 -3.05 -2.50
N ILE A 11 -5.96 -3.17 -3.13
CA ILE A 11 -6.54 -2.10 -3.97
C ILE A 11 -6.85 -0.85 -3.12
N PHE A 12 -7.39 -1.03 -1.91
CA PHE A 12 -7.61 0.05 -0.96
C PHE A 12 -6.30 0.74 -0.56
N SER A 13 -5.23 -0.04 -0.32
CA SER A 13 -3.91 0.54 -0.05
C SER A 13 -3.36 1.38 -1.22
N LEU A 14 -3.69 1.01 -2.46
CA LEU A 14 -3.32 1.75 -3.66
C LEU A 14 -4.15 3.04 -3.80
N LEU A 15 -5.47 2.99 -3.53
CA LEU A 15 -6.35 4.16 -3.50
C LEU A 15 -5.90 5.22 -2.49
N LEU A 16 -5.43 4.80 -1.31
CA LEU A 16 -4.93 5.71 -0.28
C LEU A 16 -3.48 6.20 -0.51
N GLY A 17 -2.81 5.78 -1.60
CA GLY A 17 -1.39 6.09 -1.81
C GLY A 17 -0.48 5.49 -0.71
N VAL A 18 -0.93 4.38 -0.11
CA VAL A 18 -0.23 3.67 0.95
C VAL A 18 0.24 2.30 0.50
N SER A 19 0.58 2.17 -0.78
CA SER A 19 1.13 0.98 -1.42
C SER A 19 2.38 0.39 -0.75
N ASN A 20 2.98 1.12 0.22
CA ASN A 20 4.09 0.67 1.07
C ASN A 20 3.73 0.43 2.56
N VAL A 21 2.46 0.54 2.97
CA VAL A 21 2.04 0.33 4.38
C VAL A 21 2.03 -1.15 4.78
N VAL A 22 2.10 -2.07 3.81
CA VAL A 22 2.47 -3.46 4.06
C VAL A 22 3.97 -3.67 3.76
N GLY A 23 4.80 -2.78 4.31
CA GLY A 23 6.24 -2.96 4.40
C GLY A 23 6.63 -3.45 5.79
N GLN A 24 5.93 -4.45 6.34
CA GLN A 24 6.18 -5.00 7.69
C GLN A 24 7.69 -5.27 7.89
N ASN A 25 8.33 -5.88 6.90
CA ASN A 25 9.76 -6.23 6.95
C ASN A 25 10.73 -5.03 6.94
N SER A 26 10.28 -3.84 6.53
CA SER A 26 11.15 -2.66 6.42
C SER A 26 11.25 -1.86 7.72
N ILE A 27 10.18 -1.88 8.51
CA ILE A 27 10.06 -1.14 9.77
C ILE A 27 10.44 -2.02 10.97
N GLU A 28 10.20 -3.33 10.92
CA GLU A 28 10.58 -4.28 11.99
C GLU A 28 12.07 -4.32 12.29
N LYS A 29 12.92 -4.00 11.30
CA LYS A 29 14.38 -3.91 11.48
C LYS A 29 14.87 -2.53 11.90
N LEU A 30 13.97 -1.58 12.18
CA LEU A 30 14.33 -0.32 12.83
C LEU A 30 14.21 -0.55 14.34
N ASN A 31 15.24 -0.17 15.09
CA ASN A 31 15.19 -0.13 16.55
C ASN A 31 14.23 0.98 16.97
N LEU A 32 12.94 0.69 16.97
CA LEU A 32 11.88 1.61 17.34
C LEU A 32 11.66 1.62 18.85
N SER A 33 11.41 2.80 19.41
CA SER A 33 10.99 2.95 20.80
C SER A 33 9.61 2.31 21.05
N LYS A 34 9.27 2.09 22.32
CA LYS A 34 7.94 1.57 22.72
C LYS A 34 6.81 2.47 22.19
N GLU A 35 6.98 3.78 22.30
CA GLU A 35 6.03 4.79 21.81
C GLU A 35 5.89 4.75 20.28
N GLN A 36 7.00 4.66 19.54
CA GLN A 36 6.96 4.54 18.07
C GLN A 36 6.24 3.27 17.62
N LYS A 37 6.44 2.15 18.33
CA LYS A 37 5.72 0.89 18.06
C LYS A 37 4.23 1.01 18.37
N GLN A 38 3.87 1.67 19.47
CA GLN A 38 2.48 1.92 19.82
C GLN A 38 1.80 2.81 18.79
N LEU A 39 2.48 3.88 18.35
CA LEU A 39 2.00 4.74 17.28
C LEU A 39 1.71 3.92 16.02
N LEU A 40 2.60 3.02 15.59
CA LEU A 40 2.36 2.13 14.44
C LEU A 40 1.14 1.22 14.60
N LYS A 41 0.89 0.67 15.80
CA LYS A 41 -0.32 -0.13 16.06
C LYS A 41 -1.58 0.71 15.85
N THR A 42 -1.63 1.91 16.42
CA THR A 42 -2.78 2.81 16.23
C THR A 42 -3.00 3.18 14.76
N GLN A 43 -1.94 3.38 13.97
CA GLN A 43 -2.09 3.63 12.52
C GLN A 43 -2.67 2.43 11.79
N LYS A 44 -2.24 1.21 12.13
CA LYS A 44 -2.75 -0.02 11.52
C LYS A 44 -4.24 -0.19 11.80
N GLU A 45 -4.66 0.07 13.04
CA GLU A 45 -6.07 0.02 13.43
C GLU A 45 -6.91 1.06 12.70
N LEU A 46 -6.41 2.29 12.60
CA LEU A 46 -7.07 3.35 11.83
C LEU A 46 -7.25 2.96 10.36
N ILE A 47 -6.22 2.42 9.72
CA ILE A 47 -6.31 1.97 8.32
C ILE A 47 -7.28 0.80 8.18
N LYS A 48 -7.33 -0.11 9.17
CA LYS A 48 -8.31 -1.20 9.21
C LYS A 48 -9.73 -0.64 9.31
N LYS A 49 -10.00 0.30 10.21
CA LYS A 49 -11.31 0.96 10.36
C LYS A 49 -11.72 1.67 9.06
N ASN A 50 -10.83 2.46 8.48
CA ASN A 50 -11.07 3.16 7.21
C ASN A 50 -11.39 2.20 6.06
N ARG A 51 -10.73 1.02 6.04
CA ARG A 51 -10.98 -0.02 5.04
C ARG A 51 -12.35 -0.67 5.22
N GLU A 52 -12.72 -1.05 6.44
CA GLU A 52 -14.02 -1.67 6.70
C GLU A 52 -15.16 -0.67 6.42
N ALA A 53 -15.00 0.60 6.80
CA ALA A 53 -15.95 1.66 6.45
C ALA A 53 -16.12 1.80 4.93
N PHE A 54 -15.02 1.87 4.17
CA PHE A 54 -15.10 1.93 2.71
C PHE A 54 -15.71 0.66 2.11
N LYS A 55 -15.36 -0.53 2.62
CA LYS A 55 -15.90 -1.80 2.17
C LYS A 55 -17.41 -1.91 2.37
N ALA A 56 -17.93 -1.37 3.48
CA ALA A 56 -19.37 -1.32 3.76
C ALA A 56 -20.12 -0.50 2.69
N THR A 57 -19.47 0.52 2.13
CA THR A 57 -20.08 1.34 1.06
C THR A 57 -20.10 0.67 -0.31
N LEU A 58 -19.42 -0.48 -0.52
CA LEU A 58 -19.29 -1.07 -1.86
C LEU A 58 -20.57 -1.77 -2.33
N THR A 59 -20.99 -1.44 -3.55
CA THR A 59 -22.15 -2.06 -4.22
C THR A 59 -21.82 -3.46 -4.75
N PRO A 60 -22.83 -4.30 -5.07
CA PRO A 60 -22.60 -5.61 -5.69
C PRO A 60 -21.76 -5.55 -6.97
N SER A 61 -22.02 -4.58 -7.86
CA SER A 61 -21.27 -4.37 -9.10
C SER A 61 -19.80 -4.03 -8.83
N GLN A 62 -19.53 -3.18 -7.84
CA GLN A 62 -18.17 -2.86 -7.42
C GLN A 62 -17.44 -4.07 -6.80
N LYS A 63 -18.17 -4.91 -6.05
CA LYS A 63 -17.64 -6.18 -5.52
C LYS A 63 -17.34 -7.17 -6.66
N ALA A 64 -18.12 -7.17 -7.74
CA ALA A 64 -17.85 -8.00 -8.91
C ALA A 64 -16.55 -7.60 -9.63
N ILE A 65 -16.27 -6.29 -9.77
CA ILE A 65 -14.99 -5.78 -10.32
C ILE A 65 -13.79 -6.35 -9.54
N LEU A 66 -13.90 -6.43 -8.20
CA LEU A 66 -12.84 -6.96 -7.34
C LEU A 66 -12.61 -8.46 -7.53
N ARG A 67 -13.68 -9.22 -7.81
CA ARG A 67 -13.65 -10.67 -8.02
C ARG A 67 -13.21 -11.07 -9.42
N ASN A 68 -13.34 -10.17 -10.40
CA ASN A 68 -13.01 -10.45 -11.79
C ASN A 68 -11.54 -10.85 -11.94
N GLN A 69 -11.29 -12.12 -12.24
CA GLN A 69 -9.94 -12.67 -12.38
C GLN A 69 -9.28 -12.36 -13.71
N ALA A 70 -10.06 -12.04 -14.76
CA ALA A 70 -9.54 -11.64 -16.06
C ALA A 70 -8.82 -10.29 -16.00
N LEU A 71 -9.19 -9.43 -15.05
CA LEU A 71 -8.53 -8.14 -14.84
C LEU A 71 -7.26 -8.28 -13.99
N THR A 72 -6.20 -7.63 -14.43
CA THR A 72 -5.02 -7.37 -13.60
C THR A 72 -5.40 -6.51 -12.40
N LYS A 73 -4.56 -6.53 -11.39
CA LYS A 73 -4.73 -5.74 -10.18
C LYS A 73 -4.85 -4.22 -10.46
N GLN A 74 -4.10 -3.72 -11.43
CA GLN A 74 -4.12 -2.31 -11.80
C GLN A 74 -5.42 -1.96 -12.54
N GLU A 75 -5.89 -2.83 -13.42
CA GLU A 75 -7.17 -2.66 -14.11
C GLU A 75 -8.34 -2.69 -13.13
N ARG A 76 -8.35 -3.64 -12.17
CA ARG A 76 -9.36 -3.66 -11.09
C ARG A 76 -9.36 -2.38 -10.28
N GLN A 77 -8.19 -1.84 -9.96
CA GLN A 77 -8.09 -0.57 -9.24
C GLN A 77 -8.69 0.58 -10.06
N GLN A 78 -8.37 0.68 -11.36
CA GLN A 78 -8.89 1.73 -12.21
C GLN A 78 -10.41 1.61 -12.43
N ALA A 79 -10.90 0.41 -12.71
CA ALA A 79 -12.33 0.13 -12.84
C ALA A 79 -13.09 0.43 -11.54
N LEU A 80 -12.55 0.05 -10.39
CA LEU A 80 -13.13 0.41 -9.10
C LEU A 80 -13.14 1.92 -8.90
N LYS A 81 -12.03 2.62 -9.18
CA LYS A 81 -11.92 4.08 -9.04
C LYS A 81 -12.94 4.83 -9.91
N ARG A 82 -13.17 4.36 -11.14
CA ARG A 82 -14.16 4.92 -12.07
C ARG A 82 -15.59 4.71 -11.58
N SER A 83 -15.88 3.56 -10.99
CA SER A 83 -17.22 3.22 -10.48
C SER A 83 -17.56 3.83 -9.12
N LEU A 84 -16.66 4.60 -8.47
CA LEU A 84 -16.95 5.21 -7.18
C LEU A 84 -17.94 6.38 -7.29
N THR A 85 -18.91 6.40 -6.38
CA THR A 85 -19.84 7.52 -6.20
C THR A 85 -19.15 8.73 -5.58
N SER A 86 -19.81 9.90 -5.62
CA SER A 86 -19.30 11.12 -4.99
C SER A 86 -19.08 10.96 -3.48
N SER A 87 -19.99 10.26 -2.79
CA SER A 87 -19.86 9.98 -1.35
C SER A 87 -18.67 9.05 -1.05
N GLN A 88 -18.50 7.98 -1.84
CA GLN A 88 -17.36 7.07 -1.73
C GLN A 88 -16.02 7.78 -2.02
N LYS A 89 -15.99 8.68 -3.02
CA LYS A 89 -14.80 9.49 -3.33
C LYS A 89 -14.45 10.43 -2.18
N LYS A 90 -15.44 11.09 -1.55
CA LYS A 90 -15.25 11.95 -0.38
C LYS A 90 -14.68 11.16 0.80
N LEU A 91 -15.22 9.97 1.06
CA LEU A 91 -14.71 9.06 2.10
C LEU A 91 -13.25 8.65 1.85
N VAL A 92 -12.90 8.27 0.62
CA VAL A 92 -11.52 7.94 0.24
C VAL A 92 -10.58 9.13 0.43
N ALA A 93 -11.03 10.34 0.06
CA ALA A 93 -10.23 11.56 0.23
C ALA A 93 -9.98 11.88 1.71
N GLN A 94 -11.00 11.77 2.56
CA GLN A 94 -10.88 11.93 4.02
C GLN A 94 -9.92 10.90 4.63
N ASN A 95 -10.10 9.62 4.27
CA ASN A 95 -9.22 8.54 4.70
C ASN A 95 -7.76 8.78 4.25
N THR A 96 -7.56 9.31 3.05
CA THR A 96 -6.23 9.65 2.53
C THR A 96 -5.58 10.78 3.34
N LYS A 97 -6.34 11.83 3.67
CA LYS A 97 -5.85 12.93 4.52
C LYS A 97 -5.46 12.45 5.91
N SER A 98 -6.33 11.67 6.55
CA SER A 98 -6.10 11.08 7.88
C SER A 98 -4.82 10.22 7.90
N VAL A 99 -4.64 9.35 6.91
CA VAL A 99 -3.44 8.51 6.82
C VAL A 99 -2.18 9.32 6.52
N LYS A 100 -2.26 10.40 5.71
CA LYS A 100 -1.12 11.30 5.49
C LYS A 100 -0.69 11.98 6.80
N GLN A 101 -1.62 12.51 7.58
CA GLN A 101 -1.33 13.15 8.87
C GLN A 101 -0.66 12.19 9.84
N VAL A 102 -1.21 10.98 9.97
CA VAL A 102 -0.69 9.95 10.87
C VAL A 102 0.71 9.47 10.45
N LYS A 103 0.96 9.34 9.13
CA LYS A 103 2.31 9.09 8.60
C LYS A 103 3.28 10.22 8.91
N ALA A 104 2.85 11.48 8.77
CA ALA A 104 3.69 12.63 9.09
C ALA A 104 4.08 12.65 10.57
N LYS A 105 3.11 12.42 11.47
CA LYS A 105 3.36 12.28 12.92
C LYS A 105 4.42 11.21 13.20
N PHE A 106 4.30 10.01 12.64
CA PHE A 106 5.33 8.97 12.81
C PHE A 106 6.69 9.38 12.25
N ARG A 107 6.75 10.00 11.06
CA ARG A 107 8.03 10.46 10.50
C ARG A 107 8.72 11.51 11.40
N ASN A 108 7.94 12.32 12.10
CA ASN A 108 8.47 13.31 13.04
C ASN A 108 9.06 12.64 14.29
N THR A 109 8.53 11.50 14.72
CA THR A 109 9.11 10.73 15.84
C THR A 109 10.44 10.07 15.51
N LEU A 110 10.82 9.95 14.24
CA LEU A 110 12.03 9.23 13.84
C LEU A 110 13.30 10.03 14.10
N THR A 111 14.30 9.37 14.67
CA THR A 111 15.64 9.94 14.87
C THR A 111 16.39 10.12 13.55
N LYS A 112 17.46 10.94 13.55
CA LYS A 112 18.33 11.11 12.38
C LYS A 112 18.89 9.77 11.87
N SER A 113 19.31 8.89 12.79
CA SER A 113 19.80 7.54 12.47
C SER A 113 18.72 6.67 11.82
N GLN A 114 17.50 6.64 12.39
CA GLN A 114 16.38 5.89 11.82
C GLN A 114 15.99 6.42 10.42
N LYS A 115 16.01 7.76 10.22
CA LYS A 115 15.77 8.40 8.92
C LYS A 115 16.86 8.04 7.90
N ALA A 116 18.12 8.00 8.30
CA ALA A 116 19.24 7.60 7.44
C ALA A 116 19.13 6.12 7.02
N GLN A 117 18.82 5.22 7.96
CA GLN A 117 18.56 3.81 7.69
C GLN A 117 17.39 3.60 6.73
N LEU A 118 16.34 4.42 6.80
CA LEU A 118 15.26 4.40 5.82
C LEU A 118 15.75 4.84 4.43
N LYS A 119 16.51 5.93 4.34
CA LYS A 119 17.01 6.48 3.07
C LYS A 119 17.95 5.50 2.33
N THR A 120 18.88 4.87 3.04
CA THR A 120 19.80 3.88 2.45
C THR A 120 19.06 2.65 1.93
N ARG A 121 18.01 2.20 2.64
CA ARG A 121 17.17 1.09 2.18
C ARG A 121 16.40 1.38 0.91
N PHE A 122 15.91 2.61 0.70
CA PHE A 122 15.28 2.99 -0.56
C PHE A 122 16.29 2.93 -1.72
N LYS A 123 17.49 3.51 -1.55
CA LYS A 123 18.57 3.45 -2.55
C LYS A 123 18.97 2.01 -2.91
N ASN A 124 19.08 1.14 -1.90
CA ASN A 124 19.45 -0.27 -2.10
C ASN A 124 18.33 -1.10 -2.76
N LYS A 125 17.07 -0.66 -2.66
CA LYS A 125 15.95 -1.32 -3.33
C LYS A 125 15.96 -1.00 -4.83
N ASP A 126 16.28 0.24 -5.18
CA ASP A 126 16.38 0.68 -6.57
C ASP A 126 17.56 0.04 -7.28
N SER A 127 18.71 -0.10 -6.61
CA SER A 127 19.87 -0.83 -7.16
C SER A 127 19.54 -2.30 -7.41
N LYS A 128 18.93 -3.01 -6.43
CA LYS A 128 18.49 -4.41 -6.61
C LYS A 128 17.47 -4.57 -7.74
N LYS A 129 16.58 -3.60 -7.93
CA LYS A 129 15.57 -3.63 -9.00
C LYS A 129 16.20 -3.44 -10.38
N ARG A 130 17.20 -2.53 -10.50
CA ARG A 130 18.00 -2.36 -11.72
C ARG A 130 18.79 -3.64 -12.06
N VAL A 131 19.45 -4.25 -11.08
CA VAL A 131 20.18 -5.52 -11.26
C VAL A 131 19.24 -6.64 -11.73
N LYS A 132 18.08 -6.83 -11.08
CA LYS A 132 17.09 -7.82 -11.53
C LYS A 132 16.57 -7.57 -12.94
N LYS A 133 16.34 -6.30 -13.33
CA LYS A 133 15.93 -5.95 -14.69
C LYS A 133 17.00 -6.32 -15.71
N ASN A 134 18.26 -6.00 -15.42
CA ASN A 134 19.39 -6.32 -16.30
C ASN A 134 19.58 -7.83 -16.50
N ILE A 135 19.48 -8.61 -15.41
CA ILE A 135 19.54 -10.09 -15.47
C ILE A 135 18.39 -10.65 -16.32
N ARG A 136 17.15 -10.17 -16.11
CA ARG A 136 15.98 -10.62 -16.86
C ARG A 136 16.11 -10.32 -18.36
N ASN A 137 16.62 -9.14 -18.72
CA ASN A 137 16.86 -8.76 -20.11
C ASN A 137 17.96 -9.63 -20.76
N ARG A 138 19.06 -9.92 -20.05
CA ARG A 138 20.10 -10.87 -20.52
C ARG A 138 19.52 -12.26 -20.78
N MET A 139 18.70 -12.78 -19.87
CA MET A 139 18.08 -14.10 -20.03
C MET A 139 17.09 -14.14 -21.21
N GLN A 140 16.35 -13.07 -21.46
CA GLN A 140 15.46 -12.97 -22.63
C GLN A 140 16.23 -12.90 -23.95
N ASN A 141 17.32 -12.15 -24.00
CA ASN A 141 18.16 -12.08 -25.20
C ASN A 141 18.85 -13.42 -25.51
N ARG A 142 19.19 -14.22 -24.49
CA ARG A 142 19.72 -15.58 -24.67
C ARG A 142 18.68 -16.61 -25.14
N ARG A 143 17.39 -16.35 -24.93
CA ARG A 143 16.29 -17.22 -25.37
C ARG A 143 15.74 -16.88 -26.76
N ARG A 144 16.14 -15.72 -27.30
CA ARG A 144 15.77 -15.22 -28.64
C ARG A 144 16.88 -15.44 -29.67
N ARG A 145 18.03 -15.94 -29.22
CA ARG A 145 19.11 -16.48 -30.05
C ARG A 145 18.99 -17.99 -29.96
#